data_AF-A0A7V2E8G1-F1
#
_entry.id   AF-A0A7V2E8G1-F1
#
_cell.length_a   1.000
_cell.length_b   1.000
_cell.length_c   1.000
_cell.angle_alpha   90.00
_cell.angle_beta   90.00
_cell.angle_gamma   90.00
#
_symmetry.space_group_name_H-M   'P 1'
#
loop_
_entity.id
_entity.type
_entity.pdbx_description
1 polymer ?
#
loop_
_entity_poly.entity_id
_entity_poly.type
_entity_poly.pdbx_seq_one_letter_code
_entity_poly.pdbx_strand_id
1 'polypeptide(L)'
;MDEWFRIEQSGEVARIVFQPSKDRYWSPSVLESNPIPATLVSGRKVILTGPGAVWMYAHAAAVCCAAGAREIHVQTPGDKPGSDDLTGCQCEIRCPQCDAASVLFWVQLRSLPPLSRQAIKRLLQPKLDELQQLKPREIAISGRASNEVYARVAEAAVRAGVMRMYLLSARDGLVAVYDAQSGQLGGPLKYPAWLQVAMPAPERPVVLGVIGDPNVGKSTLCHFLDCYLQRTHRAWKLDCDGQAPTPNWYLSMVDAAQAKRLRDAQKRDWTSVMEEIITDQLRRARELFDVLVADLPGGNHAIKPPQRIPPGREIMFREVDAFLIVQRQDQPTAADWLREFRNHGLESRVVAILDSIRPDLKPALRVWTENGIWRGEVCGLHRDWLKKLKRLPDAFAQELDRFLPALLESVRNLSRRGVAEG
;
A
#
# COMPACT_ATOMS: atom_id res chain seq x y z
N MET A 1 -21.72 11.05 14.77
CA MET A 1 -20.86 10.14 13.99
C MET A 1 -19.84 10.99 13.27
N ASP A 2 -18.58 10.59 13.26
CA ASP A 2 -17.58 11.31 12.45
C ASP A 2 -17.89 11.08 10.96
N GLU A 3 -17.88 12.14 10.16
CA GLU A 3 -18.17 12.07 8.73
C GLU A 3 -16.90 11.73 7.95
N TRP A 4 -16.94 10.66 7.15
CA TRP A 4 -15.81 10.24 6.32
C TRP A 4 -15.72 11.01 4.99
N PHE A 5 -16.76 11.76 4.64
CA PHE A 5 -16.80 12.70 3.52
C PHE A 5 -17.69 13.90 3.84
N ARG A 6 -17.50 15.00 3.11
CA ARG A 6 -18.41 16.15 3.05
C ARG A 6 -18.80 16.44 1.61
N ILE A 7 -20.02 16.90 1.39
CA ILE A 7 -20.49 17.33 0.06
C ILE A 7 -20.69 18.85 0.07
N GLU A 8 -19.92 19.55 -0.75
CA GLU A 8 -20.05 20.98 -1.00
C GLU A 8 -20.74 21.17 -2.35
N GLN A 9 -21.80 21.96 -2.41
CA GLN A 9 -22.54 22.22 -3.64
C GLN A 9 -22.41 23.68 -4.05
N SER A 10 -22.11 23.92 -5.33
CA SER A 10 -22.06 25.24 -5.92
C SER A 10 -22.49 25.19 -7.38
N GLY A 11 -23.71 25.65 -7.68
CA GLY A 11 -24.28 25.62 -9.02
C GLY A 11 -24.30 24.22 -9.64
N GLU A 12 -23.66 24.06 -10.80
CA GLU A 12 -23.55 22.79 -11.52
C GLU A 12 -22.47 21.84 -10.97
N VAL A 13 -21.76 22.22 -9.89
CA VAL A 13 -20.66 21.46 -9.34
C VAL A 13 -21.03 20.90 -7.96
N ALA A 14 -20.80 19.61 -7.78
CA ALA A 14 -20.80 18.94 -6.49
C ALA A 14 -19.38 18.48 -6.17
N ARG A 15 -18.86 18.85 -4.99
CA ARG A 15 -17.51 18.48 -4.54
C ARG A 15 -17.63 17.55 -3.34
N ILE A 16 -17.08 16.36 -3.47
CA ILE A 16 -16.98 15.36 -2.40
C ILE A 16 -15.58 15.42 -1.82
N VAL A 17 -15.48 15.86 -0.56
CA VAL A 17 -14.22 16.03 0.18
C VAL A 17 -14.11 14.95 1.23
N PHE A 18 -13.24 13.97 0.98
CA PHE A 18 -12.92 12.92 1.93
C PHE A 18 -12.21 13.46 3.17
N GLN A 19 -12.56 12.95 4.34
CA GLN A 19 -12.01 13.37 5.63
C GLN A 19 -11.01 12.32 6.15
N PRO A 20 -9.98 12.72 6.92
CA PRO A 20 -9.12 11.76 7.60
C PRO A 20 -9.87 11.05 8.74
N SER A 21 -9.53 9.79 9.01
CA SER A 21 -10.02 9.05 10.19
C SER A 21 -9.23 9.45 11.44
N LYS A 22 -9.85 9.31 12.62
CA LYS A 22 -9.15 9.43 13.92
C LYS A 22 -8.09 8.35 14.08
N ASP A 23 -8.41 7.12 13.67
CA ASP A 23 -7.58 5.93 13.80
C ASP A 23 -6.84 5.60 12.50
N ARG A 24 -6.26 6.62 11.86
CA ARG A 24 -5.48 6.52 10.60
C ARG A 24 -6.32 6.33 9.34
N TYR A 25 -7.11 5.27 9.29
CA TYR A 25 -7.89 4.90 8.11
C TYR A 25 -9.36 4.72 8.44
N TRP A 26 -10.22 5.02 7.48
CA TRP A 26 -11.64 4.65 7.57
C TRP A 26 -11.78 3.17 7.29
N SER A 27 -12.49 2.46 8.18
CA SER A 27 -12.93 1.09 7.88
C SER A 27 -13.92 1.11 6.72
N PRO A 28 -13.82 0.21 5.73
CA PRO A 28 -14.81 0.10 4.66
C PRO A 28 -16.24 -0.19 5.16
N SER A 29 -16.40 -0.72 6.37
CA SER A 29 -17.71 -0.95 7.00
C SER A 29 -18.55 0.33 7.16
N VAL A 30 -17.95 1.53 7.09
CA VAL A 30 -18.73 2.78 7.07
C VAL A 30 -19.68 2.88 5.87
N LEU A 31 -19.44 2.13 4.79
CA LEU A 31 -20.35 2.07 3.65
C LEU A 31 -21.67 1.37 3.97
N GLU A 32 -21.71 0.50 4.98
CA GLU A 32 -22.92 -0.22 5.39
C GLU A 32 -23.94 0.73 6.02
N SER A 33 -23.45 1.71 6.78
CA SER A 33 -24.29 2.66 7.53
C SER A 33 -24.39 4.05 6.91
N ASN A 34 -23.38 4.47 6.15
CA ASN A 34 -23.26 5.83 5.63
C ASN A 34 -22.63 5.87 4.22
N PRO A 35 -23.28 5.27 3.21
CA PRO A 35 -22.84 5.37 1.82
C PRO A 35 -23.05 6.78 1.26
N ILE A 36 -22.34 7.12 0.17
CA ILE A 36 -22.51 8.43 -0.48
C ILE A 36 -23.91 8.53 -1.10
N PRO A 37 -24.69 9.60 -0.81
CA PRO A 37 -26.04 9.73 -1.33
C PRO A 37 -26.06 10.05 -2.84
N ALA A 38 -26.75 9.21 -3.61
CA ALA A 38 -26.88 9.34 -5.07
C ALA A 38 -27.68 10.58 -5.53
N THR A 39 -28.59 11.10 -4.70
CA THR A 39 -29.55 12.15 -5.08
C THR A 39 -28.92 13.52 -5.35
N LEU A 40 -27.67 13.73 -4.92
CA LEU A 40 -27.05 15.06 -4.89
C LEU A 40 -26.14 15.37 -6.08
N VAL A 41 -26.01 14.44 -7.03
CA VAL A 41 -24.98 14.52 -8.09
C VAL A 41 -25.50 14.36 -9.52
N SER A 42 -26.79 14.04 -9.69
CA SER A 42 -27.38 13.84 -11.03
C SER A 42 -27.29 15.11 -11.88
N GLY A 43 -26.84 14.96 -13.14
CA GLY A 43 -26.65 16.05 -14.10
C GLY A 43 -25.51 17.01 -13.77
N ARG A 44 -24.80 16.83 -12.65
CA ARG A 44 -23.74 17.74 -12.19
C ARG A 44 -22.35 17.26 -12.56
N LYS A 45 -21.41 18.18 -12.58
CA LYS A 45 -19.97 17.87 -12.54
C LYS A 45 -19.58 17.53 -11.10
N VAL A 46 -18.99 16.36 -10.90
CA VAL A 46 -18.53 15.89 -9.59
C VAL A 46 -17.02 16.02 -9.47
N ILE A 47 -16.55 16.58 -8.36
CA ILE A 47 -15.13 16.65 -8.02
C ILE A 47 -14.85 15.83 -6.76
N LEU A 48 -13.99 14.83 -6.87
CA LEU A 48 -13.56 13.98 -5.76
C LEU A 48 -12.18 14.45 -5.26
N THR A 49 -12.05 14.70 -3.95
CA THR A 49 -10.80 15.22 -3.37
C THR A 49 -10.65 14.85 -1.88
N GLY A 50 -9.49 15.14 -1.29
CA GLY A 50 -9.18 14.86 0.12
C GLY A 50 -8.35 13.59 0.38
N PRO A 51 -7.92 13.34 1.63
CA PRO A 51 -7.05 12.21 2.02
C PRO A 51 -7.77 10.84 2.09
N GLY A 52 -8.54 10.47 1.05
CA GLY A 52 -9.28 9.20 1.00
C GLY A 52 -8.45 7.97 0.60
N ALA A 53 -8.94 6.78 0.97
CA ALA A 53 -8.47 5.49 0.49
C ALA A 53 -8.98 5.20 -0.94
N VAL A 54 -8.37 4.25 -1.64
CA VAL A 54 -8.77 3.88 -3.01
C VAL A 54 -10.24 3.47 -3.12
N TRP A 55 -10.78 2.76 -2.11
CA TRP A 55 -12.18 2.32 -2.07
C TRP A 55 -13.16 3.49 -1.96
N MET A 56 -12.77 4.56 -1.27
CA MET A 56 -13.58 5.77 -1.13
C MET A 56 -13.80 6.44 -2.48
N TYR A 57 -12.73 6.54 -3.28
CA TYR A 57 -12.77 7.12 -4.62
C TYR A 57 -13.50 6.22 -5.62
N ALA A 58 -13.29 4.90 -5.56
CA ALA A 58 -14.01 3.95 -6.41
C ALA A 58 -15.52 3.95 -6.11
N HIS A 59 -15.91 3.90 -4.83
CA HIS A 59 -17.31 3.99 -4.40
C HIS A 59 -17.96 5.29 -4.87
N ALA A 60 -17.32 6.44 -4.63
CA ALA A 60 -17.83 7.73 -5.05
C ALA A 60 -18.01 7.81 -6.57
N ALA A 61 -17.02 7.37 -7.35
CA ALA A 61 -17.12 7.37 -8.80
C ALA A 61 -18.24 6.45 -9.32
N ALA A 62 -18.36 5.24 -8.75
CA ALA A 62 -19.40 4.29 -9.13
C ALA A 62 -20.81 4.85 -8.83
N VAL A 63 -21.06 5.32 -7.61
CA VAL A 63 -22.36 5.87 -7.21
C VAL A 63 -22.70 7.13 -7.99
N CYS A 64 -21.75 8.05 -8.17
CA CYS A 64 -22.00 9.26 -8.95
C CYS A 64 -22.31 8.95 -10.42
N CYS A 65 -21.61 7.98 -11.01
CA CYS A 65 -21.89 7.55 -12.38
C CYS A 65 -23.29 6.94 -12.48
N ALA A 66 -23.64 6.03 -11.57
CA ALA A 66 -24.97 5.40 -11.55
C ALA A 66 -26.10 6.41 -11.34
N ALA A 67 -25.85 7.48 -10.57
CA ALA A 67 -26.79 8.57 -10.34
C ALA A 67 -26.92 9.55 -11.53
N GLY A 68 -26.15 9.35 -12.60
CA GLY A 68 -26.19 10.20 -13.78
C GLY A 68 -25.39 11.50 -13.66
N ALA A 69 -24.28 11.50 -12.91
CA ALA A 69 -23.34 12.62 -12.97
C ALA A 69 -22.86 12.87 -14.40
N ARG A 70 -22.77 14.15 -14.80
CA ARG A 70 -22.33 14.57 -16.14
C ARG A 70 -20.87 14.23 -16.37
N GLU A 71 -20.03 14.52 -15.38
CA GLU A 71 -18.59 14.28 -15.38
C GLU A 71 -18.10 14.00 -13.97
N ILE A 72 -17.07 13.17 -13.83
CA ILE A 72 -16.41 12.88 -12.56
C ILE A 72 -14.92 13.19 -12.71
N HIS A 73 -14.40 14.05 -11.83
CA HIS A 73 -12.99 14.44 -11.84
C HIS A 73 -12.37 14.18 -10.47
N VAL A 74 -11.21 13.53 -10.45
CA VAL A 74 -10.39 13.42 -9.25
C VAL A 74 -9.44 14.60 -9.20
N GLN A 75 -9.61 15.47 -8.20
CA GLN A 75 -8.72 16.60 -7.99
C GLN A 75 -7.64 16.26 -6.97
N THR A 76 -6.40 16.20 -7.45
CA THR A 76 -5.19 16.05 -6.63
C THR A 76 -4.61 17.42 -6.26
N PRO A 77 -4.05 17.61 -5.05
CA PRO A 77 -3.51 18.91 -4.59
C PRO A 77 -2.34 19.49 -5.41
N GLY A 78 -1.74 18.71 -6.33
CA GLY A 78 -0.66 19.20 -7.19
C GLY A 78 -0.50 18.36 -8.45
N ASP A 79 -0.05 19.03 -9.52
CA ASP A 79 0.39 18.40 -10.77
C ASP A 79 1.90 18.21 -10.72
N LYS A 80 2.31 16.98 -10.41
CA LYS A 80 3.74 16.63 -10.50
C LYS A 80 4.05 16.19 -11.93
N PRO A 81 5.17 16.66 -12.51
CA PRO A 81 5.62 16.13 -13.79
C PRO A 81 5.84 14.62 -13.63
N GLY A 82 5.12 13.85 -14.45
CA GLY A 82 5.27 12.40 -14.53
C GLY A 82 6.14 11.98 -15.70
N SER A 83 6.54 10.72 -15.71
CA SER A 83 7.27 10.10 -16.80
C SER A 83 6.32 9.43 -17.80
N ASP A 84 6.68 9.47 -19.07
CA ASP A 84 5.97 8.79 -20.15
C ASP A 84 6.41 7.35 -20.41
N ASP A 85 7.50 6.92 -19.77
CA ASP A 85 8.01 5.56 -19.85
C ASP A 85 7.06 4.59 -19.13
N LEU A 86 6.61 3.53 -19.79
CA LEU A 86 5.69 2.53 -19.22
C LEU A 86 6.41 1.31 -18.61
N THR A 87 7.75 1.28 -18.62
CA THR A 87 8.53 0.15 -18.08
C THR A 87 8.16 -0.15 -16.62
N GLY A 88 7.80 -1.40 -16.33
CA GLY A 88 7.37 -1.83 -14.99
C GLY A 88 5.93 -1.44 -14.64
N CYS A 89 5.14 -1.02 -15.61
CA CYS A 89 3.70 -0.78 -15.47
C CYS A 89 2.91 -1.76 -16.34
N GLN A 90 1.76 -2.21 -15.84
CA GLN A 90 0.90 -3.17 -16.52
C GLN A 90 -0.57 -2.90 -16.20
N CYS A 91 -1.45 -3.20 -17.15
CA CYS A 91 -2.89 -3.13 -16.95
C CYS A 91 -3.53 -4.26 -17.77
N GLU A 92 -4.39 -5.05 -17.13
CA GLU A 92 -4.98 -6.23 -17.74
C GLU A 92 -6.38 -6.51 -17.18
N ILE A 93 -7.17 -7.20 -17.98
CA ILE A 93 -8.44 -7.80 -17.57
C ILE A 93 -8.24 -9.30 -17.60
N ARG A 94 -8.54 -9.98 -16.49
CA ARG A 94 -8.53 -11.43 -16.39
C ARG A 94 -9.96 -11.94 -16.26
N CYS A 95 -10.35 -12.79 -17.19
CA CYS A 95 -11.64 -13.49 -17.16
C CYS A 95 -11.40 -14.92 -16.64
N PRO A 96 -11.87 -15.27 -15.44
CA PRO A 96 -11.74 -16.63 -14.94
C PRO A 96 -12.58 -17.59 -15.78
N GLN A 97 -12.03 -18.77 -16.10
CA GLN A 97 -12.73 -19.77 -16.92
C GLN A 97 -14.02 -20.28 -16.27
N CYS A 98 -14.12 -20.23 -14.94
CA CYS A 98 -15.29 -20.70 -14.21
C CYS A 98 -16.49 -19.73 -14.25
N ASP A 99 -16.30 -18.48 -14.66
CA ASP A 99 -17.38 -17.49 -14.73
C ASP A 99 -17.07 -16.39 -15.77
N ALA A 100 -17.66 -16.52 -16.95
CA ALA A 100 -17.49 -15.56 -18.04
C ALA A 100 -18.16 -14.20 -17.79
N ALA A 101 -19.05 -14.10 -16.79
CA ALA A 101 -19.74 -12.86 -16.45
C ALA A 101 -18.99 -12.01 -15.41
N SER A 102 -17.87 -12.52 -14.89
CA SER A 102 -17.07 -11.86 -13.85
C SER A 102 -15.67 -11.57 -14.36
N VAL A 103 -15.09 -10.43 -13.98
CA VAL A 103 -13.72 -10.08 -14.40
C VAL A 103 -12.90 -9.46 -13.28
N LEU A 104 -11.60 -9.72 -13.30
CA LEU A 104 -10.62 -8.98 -12.51
C LEU A 104 -9.97 -7.92 -13.39
N PHE A 105 -10.13 -6.65 -13.03
CA PHE A 105 -9.38 -5.55 -13.58
C PHE A 105 -8.15 -5.31 -12.72
N TRP A 106 -6.97 -5.68 -13.23
CA TRP A 106 -5.72 -5.58 -12.50
C TRP A 106 -4.83 -4.48 -13.08
N VAL A 107 -4.31 -3.62 -12.21
CA VAL A 107 -3.43 -2.52 -12.60
C VAL A 107 -2.19 -2.46 -11.71
N GLN A 108 -1.02 -2.32 -12.31
CA GLN A 108 0.24 -2.13 -11.62
C GLN A 108 0.94 -0.91 -12.20
N LEU A 109 1.05 0.15 -11.40
CA LEU A 109 1.86 1.32 -11.69
C LEU A 109 3.10 1.29 -10.81
N ARG A 110 4.26 1.54 -11.40
CA ARG A 110 5.49 1.74 -10.62
C ARG A 110 5.37 2.94 -9.69
N SER A 111 6.06 2.90 -8.57
CA SER A 111 6.11 4.01 -7.60
C SER A 111 6.92 5.20 -8.10
N LEU A 112 8.06 4.96 -8.74
CA LEU A 112 9.01 6.01 -9.12
C LEU A 112 9.76 5.69 -10.43
N PRO A 113 9.96 6.71 -11.30
CA PRO A 113 9.21 7.97 -11.30
C PRO A 113 7.72 7.69 -11.61
N PRO A 114 6.78 8.45 -11.03
CA PRO A 114 5.35 8.27 -11.29
C PRO A 114 5.04 8.54 -12.76
N LEU A 115 4.00 7.90 -13.30
CA LEU A 115 3.57 8.12 -14.67
C LEU A 115 2.91 9.49 -14.85
N SER A 116 3.06 10.07 -16.04
CA SER A 116 2.27 11.24 -16.46
C SER A 116 0.80 10.86 -16.64
N ARG A 117 -0.11 11.84 -16.58
CA ARG A 117 -1.54 11.60 -16.88
C ARG A 117 -1.75 11.04 -18.29
N GLN A 118 -0.96 11.49 -19.27
CA GLN A 118 -1.03 10.99 -20.65
C GLN A 118 -0.57 9.54 -20.75
N ALA A 119 0.50 9.16 -20.04
CA ALA A 119 0.97 7.79 -19.97
C ALA A 119 -0.04 6.87 -19.27
N ILE A 120 -0.63 7.31 -18.15
CA ILE A 120 -1.73 6.59 -17.49
C ILE A 120 -2.90 6.41 -18.45
N LYS A 121 -3.30 7.46 -19.19
CA LYS A 121 -4.37 7.36 -20.19
C LYS A 121 -4.04 6.34 -21.29
N ARG A 122 -2.84 6.37 -21.85
CA ARG A 122 -2.41 5.41 -22.89
C ARG A 122 -2.41 3.95 -22.39
N LEU A 123 -1.99 3.74 -21.15
CA LEU A 123 -1.98 2.41 -20.53
C LEU A 123 -3.40 1.91 -20.21
N LEU A 124 -4.25 2.80 -19.68
CA LEU A 124 -5.55 2.43 -19.11
C LEU A 124 -6.67 2.37 -20.17
N GLN A 125 -6.71 3.32 -21.11
CA GLN A 125 -7.85 3.49 -22.03
C GLN A 125 -8.17 2.23 -22.84
N PRO A 126 -7.20 1.51 -23.44
CA PRO A 126 -7.51 0.28 -24.19
C PRO A 126 -8.23 -0.77 -23.34
N LYS A 127 -7.89 -0.86 -22.05
CA LYS A 127 -8.55 -1.80 -21.11
C LYS A 127 -9.92 -1.31 -20.64
N LEU A 128 -10.13 0.01 -20.55
CA LEU A 128 -11.48 0.53 -20.32
C LEU A 128 -12.40 0.27 -21.52
N ASP A 129 -11.88 0.40 -22.74
CA ASP A 129 -12.63 0.10 -23.96
C ASP A 129 -12.96 -1.40 -24.07
N GLU A 130 -12.01 -2.27 -23.74
CA GLU A 130 -12.22 -3.72 -23.62
C GLU A 130 -13.30 -4.05 -22.57
N LEU A 131 -13.27 -3.40 -21.40
CA LEU A 131 -14.28 -3.57 -20.36
C LEU A 131 -15.70 -3.22 -20.84
N GLN A 132 -15.86 -2.18 -21.67
CA GLN A 132 -17.15 -1.81 -22.27
C GLN A 132 -17.67 -2.88 -23.24
N GLN A 133 -16.78 -3.62 -23.91
CA GLN A 133 -17.15 -4.68 -24.83
C GLN A 133 -17.55 -5.95 -24.07
N LEU A 134 -16.83 -6.28 -22.99
CA LEU A 134 -17.08 -7.45 -22.16
C LEU A 134 -18.40 -7.38 -21.39
N LYS A 135 -18.81 -6.17 -20.95
CA LYS A 135 -20.04 -5.94 -20.15
C LYS A 135 -20.20 -6.94 -18.99
N PRO A 136 -19.20 -7.04 -18.10
CA PRO A 136 -19.27 -8.00 -17.01
C PRO A 136 -20.41 -7.65 -16.06
N ARG A 137 -21.02 -8.68 -15.47
CA ARG A 137 -21.99 -8.52 -14.38
C ARG A 137 -21.27 -8.18 -13.07
N GLU A 138 -20.11 -8.78 -12.81
CA GLU A 138 -19.28 -8.50 -11.64
C GLU A 138 -17.85 -8.10 -12.02
N ILE A 139 -17.27 -7.19 -11.25
CA ILE A 139 -15.88 -6.79 -11.42
C ILE A 139 -15.17 -6.69 -10.07
N ALA A 140 -13.91 -7.11 -10.01
CA ALA A 140 -13.00 -6.76 -8.94
C ALA A 140 -11.90 -5.86 -9.51
N ILE A 141 -11.60 -4.75 -8.83
CA ILE A 141 -10.48 -3.87 -9.16
C ILE A 141 -9.35 -4.13 -8.16
N SER A 142 -8.15 -4.46 -8.64
CA SER A 142 -7.01 -4.73 -7.77
C SER A 142 -5.68 -4.24 -8.35
N GLY A 143 -4.64 -4.32 -7.51
CA GLY A 143 -3.26 -3.95 -7.83
C GLY A 143 -2.84 -2.59 -7.25
N ARG A 144 -1.80 -2.00 -7.84
CA ARG A 144 -1.17 -0.76 -7.37
C ARG A 144 -1.44 0.38 -8.35
N ALA A 145 -2.29 1.32 -8.00
CA ALA A 145 -2.50 2.53 -8.79
C ALA A 145 -2.94 3.73 -7.95
N SER A 146 -3.03 4.90 -8.57
CA SER A 146 -3.55 6.11 -7.92
C SER A 146 -5.07 6.02 -7.73
N ASN A 147 -5.59 6.81 -6.78
CA ASN A 147 -7.03 6.96 -6.56
C ASN A 147 -7.78 7.38 -7.83
N GLU A 148 -7.16 8.18 -8.70
CA GLU A 148 -7.71 8.57 -10.01
C GLU A 148 -7.95 7.36 -10.91
N VAL A 149 -7.01 6.42 -10.98
CA VAL A 149 -7.16 5.21 -11.79
C VAL A 149 -8.29 4.34 -11.26
N TYR A 150 -8.35 4.11 -9.95
CA TYR A 150 -9.45 3.36 -9.33
C TYR A 150 -10.82 4.00 -9.58
N ALA A 151 -10.92 5.34 -9.47
CA ALA A 151 -12.15 6.07 -9.80
C ALA A 151 -12.55 5.92 -11.28
N ARG A 152 -11.59 6.03 -12.21
CA ARG A 152 -11.85 5.88 -13.66
C ARG A 152 -12.29 4.47 -14.04
N VAL A 153 -11.67 3.44 -13.46
CA VAL A 153 -12.09 2.05 -13.69
C VAL A 153 -13.49 1.82 -13.13
N ALA A 154 -13.79 2.33 -11.93
CA ALA A 154 -15.11 2.22 -11.33
C ALA A 154 -16.19 2.91 -12.18
N GLU A 155 -15.93 4.13 -12.65
CA GLU A 155 -16.84 4.83 -13.57
C GLU A 155 -17.08 4.01 -14.84
N ALA A 156 -16.00 3.54 -15.49
CA ALA A 156 -16.12 2.75 -16.72
C ALA A 156 -16.92 1.46 -16.49
N ALA A 157 -16.68 0.75 -15.39
CA ALA A 157 -17.40 -0.47 -15.07
C ALA A 157 -18.92 -0.22 -14.91
N VAL A 158 -19.32 0.86 -14.23
CA VAL A 158 -20.74 1.23 -14.12
C VAL A 158 -21.32 1.58 -15.49
N ARG A 159 -20.59 2.31 -16.34
CA ARG A 159 -21.01 2.58 -17.73
C ARG A 159 -21.17 1.31 -18.57
N ALA A 160 -20.35 0.28 -18.30
CA ALA A 160 -20.43 -1.02 -18.96
C ALA A 160 -21.64 -1.86 -18.48
N GLY A 161 -22.37 -1.41 -17.47
CA GLY A 161 -23.54 -2.10 -16.91
C GLY A 161 -23.21 -3.09 -15.81
N VAL A 162 -22.09 -2.93 -15.10
CA VAL A 162 -21.75 -3.81 -13.98
C VAL A 162 -22.81 -3.73 -12.89
N MET A 163 -23.19 -4.88 -12.33
CA MET A 163 -24.17 -4.95 -11.25
C MET A 163 -23.49 -4.93 -9.88
N ARG A 164 -22.28 -5.48 -9.78
CA ARG A 164 -21.52 -5.55 -8.53
C ARG A 164 -20.04 -5.27 -8.75
N MET A 165 -19.48 -4.45 -7.87
CA MET A 165 -18.07 -4.07 -7.91
C MET A 165 -17.40 -4.28 -6.57
N TYR A 166 -16.27 -4.94 -6.65
CA TYR A 166 -15.35 -5.12 -5.54
C TYR A 166 -14.07 -4.33 -5.76
N LEU A 167 -13.48 -3.87 -4.66
CA LEU A 167 -12.11 -3.40 -4.63
C LEU A 167 -11.30 -4.33 -3.74
N LEU A 168 -10.20 -4.84 -4.26
CA LEU A 168 -9.27 -5.67 -3.51
C LEU A 168 -7.94 -4.94 -3.31
N SER A 169 -7.71 -4.46 -2.08
CA SER A 169 -6.51 -3.71 -1.72
C SER A 169 -5.68 -4.44 -0.65
N ALA A 170 -4.37 -4.23 -0.68
CA ALA A 170 -3.44 -4.72 0.36
C ALA A 170 -3.83 -4.31 1.78
N ARG A 171 -4.52 -3.18 1.93
CA ARG A 171 -4.86 -2.62 3.24
C ARG A 171 -6.25 -3.04 3.71
N ASP A 172 -7.20 -3.04 2.80
CA ASP A 172 -8.62 -3.13 3.15
C ASP A 172 -9.17 -4.54 2.92
N GLY A 173 -8.42 -5.38 2.19
CA GLY A 173 -8.92 -6.67 1.71
C GLY A 173 -9.95 -6.46 0.62
N LEU A 174 -10.89 -7.40 0.50
CA LEU A 174 -11.99 -7.32 -0.47
C LEU A 174 -13.13 -6.47 0.10
N VAL A 175 -13.51 -5.42 -0.62
CA VAL A 175 -14.56 -4.47 -0.24
C VAL A 175 -15.60 -4.40 -1.35
N ALA A 176 -16.89 -4.55 -1.04
CA ALA A 176 -17.96 -4.21 -1.97
C ALA A 176 -18.14 -2.68 -1.99
N VAL A 177 -17.80 -2.05 -3.11
CA VAL A 177 -17.86 -0.59 -3.29
C VAL A 177 -19.06 -0.14 -4.11
N TYR A 178 -19.72 -1.06 -4.82
CA TYR A 178 -20.97 -0.79 -5.53
C TYR A 178 -21.77 -2.10 -5.70
N ASP A 179 -23.07 -2.03 -5.44
CA ASP A 179 -24.01 -3.14 -5.64
C ASP A 179 -25.37 -2.55 -6.03
N ALA A 180 -25.75 -2.73 -7.30
CA ALA A 180 -27.00 -2.21 -7.85
C ALA A 180 -28.24 -3.03 -7.47
N GLN A 181 -28.06 -4.24 -6.93
CA GLN A 181 -29.17 -5.16 -6.64
C GLN A 181 -29.53 -5.17 -5.16
N SER A 182 -28.55 -5.41 -4.30
CA SER A 182 -28.77 -5.70 -2.89
C SER A 182 -28.45 -4.52 -1.97
N GLY A 183 -27.65 -3.56 -2.44
CA GLY A 183 -27.10 -2.50 -1.60
C GLY A 183 -26.11 -2.98 -0.54
N GLN A 184 -25.66 -4.25 -0.58
CA GLN A 184 -24.67 -4.78 0.35
C GLN A 184 -23.28 -4.25 0.02
N LEU A 185 -22.90 -3.18 0.71
CA LEU A 185 -21.61 -2.52 0.61
C LEU A 185 -20.74 -2.81 1.84
N GLY A 186 -19.46 -2.46 1.77
CA GLY A 186 -18.52 -2.60 2.88
C GLY A 186 -17.64 -3.84 2.80
N GLY A 187 -16.97 -4.16 3.91
CA GLY A 187 -15.98 -5.24 4.00
C GLY A 187 -15.16 -5.18 5.29
N PRO A 188 -14.22 -6.12 5.49
CA PRO A 188 -13.70 -7.09 4.52
C PRO A 188 -14.67 -8.25 4.23
N LEU A 189 -14.73 -8.67 2.96
CA LEU A 189 -15.54 -9.80 2.49
C LEU A 189 -14.69 -11.04 2.21
N LYS A 190 -15.36 -12.22 2.21
CA LYS A 190 -14.77 -13.46 1.67
C LYS A 190 -14.67 -13.38 0.15
N TYR A 191 -13.64 -14.01 -0.42
CA TYR A 191 -13.41 -13.97 -1.86
C TYR A 191 -14.44 -14.84 -2.57
N PRO A 192 -15.16 -14.33 -3.58
CA PRO A 192 -15.97 -15.18 -4.43
C PRO A 192 -15.07 -16.18 -5.18
N ALA A 193 -15.61 -17.36 -5.49
CA ALA A 193 -14.83 -18.45 -6.07
C ALA A 193 -14.11 -18.04 -7.36
N TRP A 194 -14.77 -17.24 -8.21
CA TRP A 194 -14.19 -16.74 -9.45
C TRP A 194 -12.95 -15.85 -9.22
N LEU A 195 -12.93 -15.09 -8.12
CA LEU A 195 -11.82 -14.19 -7.80
C LEU A 195 -10.61 -14.95 -7.25
N GLN A 196 -10.85 -16.05 -6.53
CA GLN A 196 -9.76 -16.95 -6.09
C GLN A 196 -9.05 -17.58 -7.29
N VAL A 197 -9.79 -17.87 -8.37
CA VAL A 197 -9.21 -18.37 -9.63
C VAL A 197 -8.49 -17.25 -10.39
N ALA A 198 -9.10 -16.06 -10.51
CA ALA A 198 -8.49 -14.93 -11.23
C ALA A 198 -7.24 -14.37 -10.52
N MET A 199 -7.19 -14.50 -9.20
CA MET A 199 -6.11 -14.02 -8.37
C MET A 199 -5.79 -15.02 -7.24
N PRO A 200 -5.04 -16.08 -7.56
CA PRO A 200 -4.68 -17.08 -6.57
C PRO A 200 -3.80 -16.49 -5.47
N ALA A 201 -3.96 -17.05 -4.28
CA ALA A 201 -3.12 -16.76 -3.12
C ALA A 201 -1.67 -17.18 -3.40
N PRO A 202 -0.67 -16.44 -2.86
CA PRO A 202 0.73 -16.83 -2.96
C PRO A 202 0.97 -18.14 -2.18
N GLU A 203 1.77 -19.05 -2.74
CA GLU A 203 2.04 -20.35 -2.12
C GLU A 203 2.92 -20.25 -0.88
N ARG A 204 3.94 -19.37 -0.91
CA ARG A 204 4.92 -19.18 0.16
C ARG A 204 5.18 -17.67 0.37
N PRO A 205 4.18 -16.90 0.86
CA PRO A 205 4.35 -15.47 1.10
C PRO A 205 5.38 -15.23 2.21
N VAL A 206 6.12 -14.13 2.10
CA VAL A 206 7.10 -13.71 3.10
C VAL A 206 6.87 -12.26 3.50
N VAL A 207 6.79 -11.99 4.80
CA VAL A 207 6.76 -10.65 5.39
C VAL A 207 8.16 -10.30 5.91
N LEU A 208 8.83 -9.39 5.20
CA LEU A 208 10.11 -8.80 5.58
C LEU A 208 9.91 -7.49 6.35
N GLY A 209 10.15 -7.52 7.66
CA GLY A 209 10.12 -6.33 8.51
C GLY A 209 11.45 -5.60 8.50
N VAL A 210 11.44 -4.33 8.08
CA VAL A 210 12.60 -3.45 8.16
C VAL A 210 12.48 -2.59 9.41
N ILE A 211 13.47 -2.70 10.30
CA ILE A 211 13.43 -2.10 11.63
C ILE A 211 14.74 -1.39 11.99
N GLY A 212 14.77 -0.69 13.12
CA GLY A 212 15.87 0.18 13.52
C GLY A 212 15.38 1.45 14.22
N ASP A 213 16.29 2.17 14.84
CA ASP A 213 15.99 3.41 15.55
C ASP A 213 15.51 4.53 14.58
N PRO A 214 14.94 5.64 15.08
CA PRO A 214 14.54 6.76 14.23
C PRO A 214 15.70 7.31 13.37
N ASN A 215 15.37 7.81 12.17
CA ASN A 215 16.30 8.49 11.27
C ASN A 215 17.51 7.67 10.74
N VAL A 216 17.48 6.35 10.85
CA VAL A 216 18.53 5.46 10.30
C VAL A 216 18.33 5.09 8.82
N GLY A 217 17.27 5.60 8.16
CA GLY A 217 17.04 5.38 6.73
C GLY A 217 16.10 4.21 6.35
N LYS A 218 15.44 3.56 7.32
CA LYS A 218 14.51 2.43 7.11
C LYS A 218 13.53 2.64 5.95
N SER A 219 12.73 3.71 6.01
CA SER A 219 11.69 3.95 5.02
C SER A 219 12.22 4.15 3.61
N THR A 220 13.44 4.68 3.47
CA THR A 220 14.15 4.80 2.20
C THR A 220 14.59 3.43 1.71
N LEU A 221 15.19 2.60 2.57
CA LEU A 221 15.55 1.21 2.25
C LEU A 221 14.32 0.40 1.82
N CYS A 222 13.21 0.47 2.57
CA CYS A 222 11.96 -0.18 2.20
C CYS A 222 11.49 0.20 0.79
N HIS A 223 11.72 1.45 0.38
CA HIS A 223 11.35 1.90 -0.96
C HIS A 223 12.25 1.31 -2.05
N PHE A 224 13.55 1.20 -1.78
CA PHE A 224 14.47 0.51 -2.69
C PHE A 224 14.11 -0.97 -2.84
N LEU A 225 13.83 -1.66 -1.72
CA LEU A 225 13.38 -3.06 -1.71
C LEU A 225 12.08 -3.23 -2.49
N ASP A 226 11.07 -2.38 -2.26
CA ASP A 226 9.79 -2.38 -3.00
C ASP A 226 10.00 -2.25 -4.51
N CYS A 227 10.80 -1.27 -4.94
CA CYS A 227 11.07 -1.03 -6.36
C CYS A 227 11.80 -2.19 -7.03
N TYR A 228 12.74 -2.81 -6.31
CA TYR A 228 13.51 -3.94 -6.83
C TYR A 228 12.65 -5.21 -6.88
N LEU A 229 12.00 -5.58 -5.78
CA LEU A 229 11.19 -6.80 -5.67
C LEU A 229 10.01 -6.82 -6.64
N GLN A 230 9.45 -5.66 -7.01
CA GLN A 230 8.39 -5.58 -8.03
C GLN A 230 8.80 -6.02 -9.43
N ARG A 231 10.10 -6.15 -9.70
CA ARG A 231 10.61 -6.68 -10.97
C ARG A 231 10.58 -8.21 -11.03
N THR A 232 10.62 -8.86 -9.87
CA THR A 232 10.85 -10.31 -9.76
C THR A 232 9.73 -11.04 -9.01
N HIS A 233 8.88 -10.33 -8.27
CA HIS A 233 7.84 -10.89 -7.43
C HIS A 233 6.57 -10.02 -7.43
N ARG A 234 5.42 -10.61 -7.06
CA ARG A 234 4.27 -9.82 -6.62
C ARG A 234 4.60 -9.24 -5.25
N ALA A 235 5.15 -8.03 -5.23
CA ALA A 235 5.64 -7.41 -4.01
C ALA A 235 5.01 -6.05 -3.68
N TRP A 236 4.90 -5.76 -2.39
CA TRP A 236 4.33 -4.51 -1.90
C TRP A 236 4.99 -4.03 -0.60
N LYS A 237 5.26 -2.72 -0.51
CA LYS A 237 5.63 -2.05 0.75
C LYS A 237 4.43 -1.58 1.56
N LEU A 238 4.27 -2.11 2.77
CA LEU A 238 3.29 -1.63 3.74
C LEU A 238 3.94 -0.68 4.75
N ASP A 239 3.31 0.49 4.93
CA ASP A 239 3.72 1.48 5.93
C ASP A 239 3.06 1.16 7.28
N CYS A 240 3.83 0.57 8.20
CA CYS A 240 3.36 0.15 9.51
C CYS A 240 3.57 1.25 10.57
N ASP A 241 4.07 2.43 10.19
CA ASP A 241 4.16 3.58 11.10
C ASP A 241 2.82 4.32 11.15
N GLY A 242 1.97 3.86 12.08
CA GLY A 242 0.60 4.30 12.31
C GLY A 242 0.40 5.77 12.67
N GLN A 243 1.43 6.43 13.20
CA GLN A 243 1.27 7.69 13.95
C GLN A 243 0.89 8.90 13.08
N ALA A 244 1.06 8.82 11.75
CA ALA A 244 0.58 9.83 10.81
C ALA A 244 -0.61 9.26 9.98
N PRO A 245 -1.84 9.75 10.20
CA PRO A 245 -3.04 9.28 9.53
C PRO A 245 -3.11 9.72 8.07
N THR A 246 -2.42 10.80 7.70
CA THR A 246 -2.41 11.27 6.31
C THR A 246 -1.73 10.24 5.40
N PRO A 247 -2.43 9.72 4.37
CA PRO A 247 -1.80 8.80 3.43
C PRO A 247 -0.60 9.43 2.73
N ASN A 248 0.50 8.68 2.60
CA ASN A 248 1.71 9.17 1.93
C ASN A 248 1.45 9.66 0.50
N TRP A 249 0.48 9.08 -0.23
CA TRP A 249 0.12 9.54 -1.57
C TRP A 249 -0.36 11.00 -1.54
N TYR A 250 -1.18 11.38 -0.55
CA TYR A 250 -1.71 12.74 -0.41
C TYR A 250 -0.60 13.71 0.00
N LEU A 251 0.24 13.32 0.98
CA LEU A 251 1.42 14.09 1.37
C LEU A 251 2.41 14.27 0.22
N SER A 252 2.48 13.30 -0.69
CA SER A 252 3.34 13.37 -1.86
C SER A 252 2.82 14.32 -2.94
N MET A 253 1.60 14.86 -2.83
CA MET A 253 1.03 15.77 -3.83
C MET A 253 1.17 17.25 -3.46
N VAL A 254 1.55 17.54 -2.21
CA VAL A 254 1.83 18.90 -1.73
C VAL A 254 3.33 19.17 -1.65
N ASP A 255 3.73 20.43 -1.45
CA ASP A 255 5.13 20.78 -1.22
C ASP A 255 5.65 20.19 0.12
N ALA A 256 6.97 20.14 0.29
CA ALA A 256 7.59 19.50 1.45
C ALA A 256 7.22 20.19 2.79
N ALA A 257 7.05 21.51 2.79
CA ALA A 257 6.71 22.26 3.99
C ALA A 257 5.24 22.03 4.38
N GLN A 258 4.33 22.00 3.41
CA GLN A 258 2.92 21.65 3.62
C GLN A 258 2.77 20.18 4.01
N ALA A 259 3.48 19.25 3.37
CA ALA A 259 3.48 17.84 3.75
C ALA A 259 3.92 17.64 5.20
N LYS A 260 4.98 18.36 5.62
CA LYS A 260 5.43 18.34 7.02
C LYS A 260 4.38 18.90 7.97
N ARG A 261 3.80 20.08 7.67
CA ARG A 261 2.72 20.69 8.47
C ARG A 261 1.51 19.77 8.62
N LEU A 262 1.03 19.19 7.52
CA LEU A 262 -0.10 18.25 7.55
C LEU A 262 0.22 17.01 8.37
N ARG A 263 1.42 16.43 8.17
CA ARG A 263 1.87 15.27 8.93
C ARG A 263 1.94 15.58 10.42
N ASP A 264 2.57 16.69 10.80
CA ASP A 264 2.76 17.06 12.20
C ASP A 264 1.42 17.42 12.88
N ALA A 265 0.54 18.16 12.22
CA ALA A 265 -0.78 18.52 12.74
C ALA A 265 -1.71 17.30 12.92
N GLN A 266 -1.48 16.25 12.15
CA GLN A 266 -2.30 15.04 12.19
C GLN A 266 -1.66 13.91 12.99
N LYS A 267 -0.46 14.09 13.58
CA LYS A 267 0.13 13.05 14.44
C LYS A 267 -0.85 12.65 15.55
N ARG A 268 -0.91 11.35 15.81
CA ARG A 268 -1.74 10.75 16.86
C ARG A 268 -0.90 9.85 17.73
N ASP A 269 -1.32 9.74 18.99
CA ASP A 269 -0.79 8.72 19.88
C ASP A 269 -1.16 7.34 19.38
N TRP A 270 -0.30 6.36 19.67
CA TRP A 270 -0.54 4.98 19.28
C TRP A 270 -1.67 4.38 20.12
N THR A 271 -2.68 3.80 19.47
CA THR A 271 -3.80 3.13 20.15
C THR A 271 -3.77 1.62 19.87
N SER A 272 -4.43 0.83 20.71
CA SER A 272 -4.62 -0.62 20.45
C SER A 272 -5.40 -0.86 19.16
N VAL A 273 -6.37 0.01 18.85
CA VAL A 273 -7.14 -0.06 17.60
C VAL A 273 -6.23 0.13 16.38
N MET A 274 -5.27 1.07 16.44
CA MET A 274 -4.28 1.23 15.35
C MET A 274 -3.40 -0.02 15.20
N GLU A 275 -2.97 -0.63 16.30
CA GLU A 275 -2.21 -1.89 16.29
C GLU A 275 -2.98 -3.02 15.60
N GLU A 276 -4.24 -3.23 15.97
CA GLU A 276 -5.13 -4.23 15.38
C GLU A 276 -5.33 -3.98 13.89
N ILE A 277 -5.61 -2.74 13.50
CA ILE A 277 -5.78 -2.36 12.08
C ILE A 277 -4.53 -2.70 11.27
N ILE A 278 -3.34 -2.35 11.76
CA ILE A 278 -2.08 -2.59 11.03
C ILE A 278 -1.75 -4.09 10.98
N THR A 279 -2.01 -4.82 12.07
CA THR A 279 -1.86 -6.28 12.12
C THR A 279 -2.76 -6.95 11.07
N ASP A 280 -4.02 -6.55 10.99
CA ASP A 280 -4.96 -7.10 10.01
C ASP A 280 -4.61 -6.67 8.58
N GLN A 281 -3.98 -5.51 8.39
CA GLN A 281 -3.43 -5.10 7.10
C GLN A 281 -2.27 -6.04 6.67
N LEU A 282 -1.37 -6.40 7.60
CA LEU A 282 -0.29 -7.34 7.30
C LEU A 282 -0.84 -8.73 6.91
N ARG A 283 -1.81 -9.25 7.66
CA ARG A 283 -2.48 -10.53 7.38
C ARG A 283 -3.15 -10.54 6.01
N ARG A 284 -3.98 -9.54 5.72
CA ARG A 284 -4.66 -9.42 4.41
C ARG A 284 -3.68 -9.24 3.27
N ALA A 285 -2.66 -8.42 3.44
CA ALA A 285 -1.65 -8.23 2.42
C ALA A 285 -0.89 -9.54 2.14
N ARG A 286 -0.66 -10.40 3.16
CA ARG A 286 0.05 -11.67 3.02
C ARG A 286 -0.66 -12.62 2.04
N GLU A 287 -1.98 -12.53 1.94
CA GLU A 287 -2.79 -13.30 0.99
C GLU A 287 -2.68 -12.79 -0.47
N LEU A 288 -2.04 -11.63 -0.67
CA LEU A 288 -2.01 -10.94 -1.97
C LEU A 288 -0.62 -10.87 -2.61
N PHE A 289 0.45 -11.02 -1.84
CA PHE A 289 1.81 -10.75 -2.30
C PHE A 289 2.77 -11.88 -1.90
N ASP A 290 3.65 -12.24 -2.83
CA ASP A 290 4.73 -13.21 -2.58
C ASP A 290 5.72 -12.66 -1.54
N VAL A 291 5.93 -11.34 -1.56
CA VAL A 291 6.83 -10.65 -0.65
C VAL A 291 6.22 -9.32 -0.19
N LEU A 292 6.09 -9.15 1.12
CA LEU A 292 5.72 -7.89 1.74
C LEU A 292 6.92 -7.26 2.43
N VAL A 293 7.11 -5.97 2.20
CA VAL A 293 8.10 -5.16 2.93
C VAL A 293 7.36 -4.30 3.95
N ALA A 294 7.45 -4.67 5.23
CA ALA A 294 6.86 -3.93 6.33
C ALA A 294 7.84 -2.86 6.85
N ASP A 295 7.50 -1.58 6.66
CA ASP A 295 8.23 -0.44 7.21
C ASP A 295 7.80 -0.24 8.68
N LEU A 296 8.53 -0.85 9.61
CA LEU A 296 8.14 -0.93 11.02
C LEU A 296 8.53 0.34 11.81
N PRO A 297 7.73 0.70 12.84
CA PRO A 297 8.05 1.84 13.69
C PRO A 297 9.31 1.58 14.53
N GLY A 298 10.02 2.65 14.91
CA GLY A 298 11.24 2.56 15.73
C GLY A 298 10.99 2.39 17.24
N GLY A 299 9.74 2.30 17.68
CA GLY A 299 9.37 2.24 19.11
C GLY A 299 9.16 3.62 19.77
N ASN A 300 9.14 3.64 21.10
CA ASN A 300 9.02 4.83 21.92
C ASN A 300 10.41 5.29 22.41
N HIS A 301 10.92 6.36 21.78
CA HIS A 301 12.21 6.98 22.09
C HIS A 301 12.10 8.19 23.03
N ALA A 302 10.89 8.49 23.52
CA ALA A 302 10.68 9.57 24.50
C ALA A 302 11.12 9.17 25.92
N ILE A 303 11.33 7.88 26.17
CA ILE A 303 11.73 7.33 27.47
C ILE A 303 13.18 6.80 27.45
N LYS A 304 13.79 6.67 28.63
CA LYS A 304 15.17 6.19 28.79
C LYS A 304 15.22 4.97 29.75
N PRO A 305 15.73 3.80 29.31
CA PRO A 305 16.16 3.49 27.94
C PRO A 305 14.96 3.48 26.95
N PRO A 306 15.20 3.68 25.64
CA PRO A 306 14.15 3.59 24.64
C PRO A 306 13.43 2.24 24.65
N GLN A 307 12.10 2.27 24.53
CA GLN A 307 11.27 1.07 24.33
C GLN A 307 11.14 0.79 22.84
N ARG A 308 11.91 -0.16 22.32
CA ARG A 308 11.95 -0.48 20.89
C ARG A 308 10.72 -1.28 20.44
N ILE A 309 10.21 -2.17 21.29
CA ILE A 309 8.91 -2.83 21.13
C ILE A 309 8.06 -2.46 22.36
N PRO A 310 7.34 -1.32 22.33
CA PRO A 310 6.43 -0.96 23.41
C PRO A 310 5.37 -2.05 23.68
N PRO A 311 4.88 -2.19 24.93
CA PRO A 311 3.82 -3.15 25.25
C PRO A 311 2.60 -3.00 24.34
N GLY A 312 2.05 -4.13 23.89
CA GLY A 312 0.95 -4.22 22.94
C GLY A 312 1.40 -4.23 21.48
N ARG A 313 2.61 -3.77 21.14
CA ARG A 313 3.11 -3.76 19.76
C ARG A 313 3.71 -5.09 19.29
N GLU A 314 3.83 -6.06 20.18
CA GLU A 314 4.30 -7.40 19.85
C GLU A 314 3.38 -8.13 18.87
N ILE A 315 2.09 -7.75 18.80
CA ILE A 315 1.09 -8.40 17.96
C ILE A 315 1.44 -8.22 16.48
N MET A 316 1.63 -6.97 16.02
CA MET A 316 2.05 -6.69 14.65
C MET A 316 3.41 -7.33 14.33
N PHE A 317 4.34 -7.34 15.28
CA PHE A 317 5.67 -7.90 15.07
C PHE A 317 5.65 -9.42 14.88
N ARG A 318 4.69 -10.13 15.49
CA ARG A 318 4.52 -11.58 15.29
C ARG A 318 4.08 -11.94 13.87
N GLU A 319 3.46 -11.01 13.15
CA GLU A 319 3.08 -11.17 11.74
C GLU A 319 4.28 -11.06 10.76
N VAL A 320 5.48 -10.76 11.27
CA VAL A 320 6.70 -10.65 10.47
C VAL A 320 7.48 -11.97 10.48
N ASP A 321 7.82 -12.47 9.29
CA ASP A 321 8.56 -13.73 9.12
C ASP A 321 10.07 -13.53 9.30
N ALA A 322 10.59 -12.38 8.86
CA ALA A 322 12.01 -12.05 8.98
C ALA A 322 12.26 -10.56 9.23
N PHE A 323 13.24 -10.25 10.07
CA PHE A 323 13.64 -8.89 10.39
C PHE A 323 14.99 -8.52 9.76
N LEU A 324 15.03 -7.32 9.16
CA LEU A 324 16.23 -6.63 8.72
C LEU A 324 16.42 -5.41 9.62
N ILE A 325 17.45 -5.44 10.46
CA ILE A 325 17.81 -4.32 11.33
C ILE A 325 18.67 -3.33 10.54
N VAL A 326 18.28 -2.06 10.53
CA VAL A 326 19.08 -0.95 10.02
C VAL A 326 19.55 -0.13 11.19
N GLN A 327 20.85 0.10 11.30
CA GLN A 327 21.44 0.95 12.33
C GLN A 327 22.33 2.01 11.70
N ARG A 328 22.76 3.00 12.48
CA ARG A 328 23.81 3.92 12.04
C ARG A 328 25.16 3.33 12.43
N GLN A 329 26.16 3.46 11.55
CA GLN A 329 27.52 3.01 11.88
C GLN A 329 28.12 3.80 13.05
N ASP A 330 27.84 5.10 13.15
CA ASP A 330 28.33 5.97 14.23
C ASP A 330 27.52 5.85 15.53
N GLN A 331 26.36 5.17 15.49
CA GLN A 331 25.51 4.90 16.64
C GLN A 331 24.88 3.51 16.50
N PRO A 332 25.65 2.43 16.72
CA PRO A 332 25.16 1.07 16.53
C PRO A 332 24.13 0.73 17.63
N THR A 333 23.00 0.17 17.21
CA THR A 333 21.84 -0.15 18.06
C THR A 333 21.32 -1.57 17.86
N ALA A 334 21.97 -2.37 17.00
CA ALA A 334 21.55 -3.74 16.69
C ALA A 334 21.59 -4.65 17.92
N ALA A 335 22.58 -4.51 18.80
CA ALA A 335 22.65 -5.30 20.03
C ALA A 335 21.43 -5.04 20.95
N ASP A 336 20.96 -3.79 21.02
CA ASP A 336 19.76 -3.45 21.78
C ASP A 336 18.51 -4.03 21.14
N TRP A 337 18.39 -3.96 19.80
CA TRP A 337 17.29 -4.57 19.06
C TRP A 337 17.25 -6.09 19.24
N LEU A 338 18.40 -6.76 19.17
CA LEU A 338 18.51 -8.21 19.38
C LEU A 338 18.06 -8.60 20.80
N ARG A 339 18.48 -7.83 21.81
CA ARG A 339 18.01 -8.04 23.19
C ARG A 339 16.49 -7.85 23.31
N GLU A 340 15.95 -6.82 22.68
CA GLU A 340 14.50 -6.59 22.67
C GLU A 340 13.76 -7.76 21.99
N PHE A 341 14.20 -8.16 20.81
CA PHE A 341 13.62 -9.30 20.11
C PHE A 341 13.71 -10.61 20.91
N ARG A 342 14.81 -10.83 21.64
CA ARG A 342 14.96 -11.99 22.53
C ARG A 342 13.91 -12.01 23.62
N ASN A 343 13.65 -10.87 24.25
CA ASN A 343 12.63 -10.73 25.30
C ASN A 343 11.22 -11.07 24.78
N HIS A 344 10.98 -10.90 23.47
CA HIS A 344 9.71 -11.20 22.81
C HIS A 344 9.69 -12.54 22.05
N GLY A 345 10.76 -13.34 22.12
CA GLY A 345 10.87 -14.62 21.41
C GLY A 345 10.98 -14.50 19.88
N LEU A 346 11.48 -13.37 19.38
CA LEU A 346 11.55 -13.02 17.97
C LEU A 346 12.99 -12.95 17.42
N GLU A 347 14.01 -13.13 18.26
CA GLU A 347 15.43 -13.00 17.87
C GLU A 347 15.82 -13.93 16.72
N SER A 348 15.29 -15.16 16.70
CA SER A 348 15.56 -16.15 15.64
C SER A 348 15.05 -15.74 14.25
N ARG A 349 14.20 -14.72 14.18
CA ARG A 349 13.69 -14.16 12.91
C ARG A 349 14.58 -13.04 12.38
N VAL A 350 15.63 -12.62 13.08
CA VAL A 350 16.55 -11.61 12.59
C VAL A 350 17.51 -12.23 11.57
N VAL A 351 17.39 -11.81 10.32
CA VAL A 351 18.14 -12.39 9.19
C VAL A 351 19.20 -11.46 8.62
N ALA A 352 19.10 -10.15 8.88
CA ALA A 352 20.09 -9.19 8.43
C ALA A 352 20.28 -8.01 9.38
N ILE A 353 21.50 -7.49 9.44
CA ILE A 353 21.88 -6.24 10.12
C ILE A 353 22.67 -5.38 9.13
N LEU A 354 22.16 -4.19 8.82
CA LEU A 354 22.72 -3.26 7.84
C LEU A 354 23.14 -1.95 8.50
N ASP A 355 24.39 -1.57 8.30
CA ASP A 355 24.97 -0.31 8.75
C ASP A 355 24.72 0.79 7.73
N SER A 356 23.84 1.74 8.07
CA SER A 356 23.67 2.98 7.32
C SER A 356 24.92 3.84 7.46
N ILE A 357 25.70 3.87 6.39
CA ILE A 357 26.91 4.69 6.27
C ILE A 357 26.62 5.86 5.33
N ARG A 358 27.11 7.06 5.64
CA ARG A 358 27.13 8.23 4.73
C ARG A 358 25.81 8.39 3.90
N PRO A 359 24.69 8.74 4.55
CA PRO A 359 23.35 8.69 3.96
C PRO A 359 23.13 9.68 2.78
N ASP A 360 24.02 10.67 2.66
CA ASP A 360 24.06 11.71 1.63
C ASP A 360 24.73 11.24 0.33
N LEU A 361 25.60 10.24 0.37
CA LEU A 361 26.28 9.70 -0.80
C LEU A 361 25.36 8.93 -1.75
N LYS A 362 25.84 8.66 -2.97
CA LYS A 362 25.13 7.84 -3.94
C LYS A 362 24.75 6.48 -3.31
N PRO A 363 23.52 5.98 -3.53
CA PRO A 363 23.13 4.70 -2.98
C PRO A 363 24.04 3.59 -3.49
N ALA A 364 24.59 2.84 -2.54
CA ALA A 364 25.27 1.58 -2.75
C ALA A 364 24.94 0.64 -1.59
N LEU A 365 24.95 -0.65 -1.86
CA LEU A 365 24.81 -1.71 -0.86
C LEU A 365 26.06 -2.58 -0.94
N ARG A 366 26.50 -3.15 0.18
CA ARG A 366 27.47 -4.24 0.24
C ARG A 366 27.01 -5.18 1.32
N VAL A 367 27.01 -6.48 1.05
CA VAL A 367 26.57 -7.48 2.02
C VAL A 367 27.52 -8.66 2.08
N TRP A 368 27.57 -9.31 3.23
CA TRP A 368 28.31 -10.55 3.48
C TRP A 368 27.56 -11.36 4.54
N THR A 369 27.95 -12.61 4.76
CA THR A 369 27.37 -13.45 5.79
C THR A 369 28.36 -13.60 6.95
N GLU A 370 27.87 -13.45 8.17
CA GLU A 370 28.66 -13.63 9.40
C GLU A 370 27.79 -14.36 10.42
N ASN A 371 28.26 -15.51 10.90
CA ASN A 371 27.54 -16.36 11.88
C ASN A 371 26.09 -16.68 11.46
N GLY A 372 25.87 -16.93 10.17
CA GLY A 372 24.54 -17.26 9.61
C GLY A 372 23.59 -16.07 9.45
N ILE A 373 24.01 -14.84 9.81
CA ILE A 373 23.23 -13.61 9.62
C ILE A 373 23.87 -12.79 8.51
N TRP A 374 23.05 -12.15 7.67
CA TRP A 374 23.55 -11.19 6.70
C TRP A 374 23.98 -9.90 7.38
N ARG A 375 25.19 -9.46 7.09
CA ARG A 375 25.73 -8.16 7.49
C ARG A 375 25.90 -7.31 6.25
N GLY A 376 25.84 -6.00 6.40
CA GLY A 376 26.06 -5.13 5.26
C GLY A 376 26.27 -3.67 5.60
N GLU A 377 26.81 -2.94 4.63
CA GLU A 377 26.89 -1.49 4.64
C GLU A 377 25.95 -0.93 3.57
N VAL A 378 25.22 0.12 3.89
CA VAL A 378 24.28 0.77 2.97
C VAL A 378 24.47 2.28 2.96
N CYS A 379 24.74 2.83 1.78
CA CYS A 379 24.85 4.26 1.50
C CYS A 379 23.55 4.84 0.95
N GLY A 380 23.40 6.16 1.01
CA GLY A 380 22.35 6.86 0.25
C GLY A 380 20.92 6.69 0.76
N LEU A 381 20.76 6.39 2.05
CA LEU A 381 19.43 6.26 2.67
C LEU A 381 18.73 7.60 2.99
N HIS A 382 19.22 8.73 2.47
CA HIS A 382 18.53 10.00 2.51
C HIS A 382 17.35 10.06 1.52
N ARG A 383 16.21 10.62 1.94
CA ARG A 383 14.96 10.66 1.15
C ARG A 383 15.09 11.39 -0.18
N ASP A 384 16.03 12.33 -0.31
CA ASP A 384 16.22 13.08 -1.55
C ASP A 384 16.72 12.20 -2.70
N TRP A 385 17.36 11.07 -2.41
CA TRP A 385 17.72 10.11 -3.46
C TRP A 385 16.50 9.51 -4.16
N LEU A 386 15.38 9.34 -3.45
CA LEU A 386 14.12 8.91 -4.06
C LEU A 386 13.62 9.90 -5.13
N LYS A 387 13.93 11.19 -4.99
CA LYS A 387 13.53 12.22 -5.96
C LYS A 387 14.51 12.33 -7.13
N LYS A 388 15.79 12.07 -6.89
CA LYS A 388 16.88 12.29 -7.86
C LYS A 388 17.07 11.13 -8.83
N LEU A 389 16.69 9.91 -8.45
CA LEU A 389 16.94 8.73 -9.25
C LEU A 389 15.91 8.57 -10.37
N LYS A 390 16.36 8.67 -11.62
CA LYS A 390 15.56 8.36 -12.82
C LYS A 390 15.17 6.88 -12.90
N ARG A 391 16.03 6.00 -12.37
CA ARG A 391 15.83 4.54 -12.22
C ARG A 391 16.43 4.09 -10.89
N LEU A 392 15.62 4.05 -9.84
CA LEU A 392 16.00 3.60 -8.49
C LEU A 392 16.65 2.22 -8.39
N PRO A 393 16.23 1.21 -9.17
CA PRO A 393 16.64 -0.16 -8.84
C PRO A 393 18.11 -0.48 -9.16
N ASP A 394 18.73 0.27 -10.08
CA ASP A 394 20.06 -0.10 -10.59
C ASP A 394 21.18 0.17 -9.57
N ALA A 395 20.93 1.04 -8.58
CA ALA A 395 21.93 1.42 -7.59
C ALA A 395 22.27 0.28 -6.60
N PHE A 396 21.31 -0.62 -6.33
CA PHE A 396 21.48 -1.77 -5.44
C PHE A 396 21.35 -3.12 -6.17
N ALA A 397 20.95 -3.12 -7.44
CA ALA A 397 20.53 -4.33 -8.18
C ALA A 397 21.49 -5.50 -8.00
N GLN A 398 22.78 -5.29 -8.30
CA GLN A 398 23.79 -6.36 -8.24
C GLN A 398 23.85 -7.07 -6.88
N GLU A 399 23.78 -6.32 -5.79
CA GLU A 399 23.86 -6.89 -4.45
C GLU A 399 22.52 -7.50 -4.01
N LEU A 400 21.40 -6.88 -4.40
CA LEU A 400 20.07 -7.42 -4.15
C LEU A 400 19.80 -8.72 -4.92
N ASP A 401 20.32 -8.85 -6.15
CA ASP A 401 20.26 -10.07 -6.97
C ASP A 401 20.92 -11.25 -6.26
N ARG A 402 21.98 -11.00 -5.50
CA ARG A 402 22.68 -12.02 -4.70
C ARG A 402 21.98 -12.28 -3.36
N PHE A 403 21.60 -11.21 -2.68
CA PHE A 403 21.15 -11.21 -1.29
C PHE A 403 19.71 -11.69 -1.10
N LEU A 404 18.78 -11.11 -1.87
CA LEU A 404 17.35 -11.31 -1.61
C LEU A 404 16.87 -12.72 -1.92
N PRO A 405 17.25 -13.39 -3.02
CA PRO A 405 16.82 -14.76 -3.27
C PRO A 405 17.28 -15.72 -2.16
N ALA A 406 18.53 -15.61 -1.71
CA ALA A 406 19.08 -16.42 -0.64
C ALA A 406 18.39 -16.16 0.71
N LEU A 407 18.11 -14.89 1.02
CA LEU A 407 17.37 -14.51 2.23
C LEU A 407 15.94 -15.06 2.20
N LEU A 408 15.20 -14.83 1.11
CA LEU A 408 13.81 -15.26 0.98
C LEU A 408 13.68 -16.78 1.08
N GLU A 409 14.56 -17.54 0.43
CA GLU A 409 14.51 -19.00 0.51
C GLU A 409 14.84 -19.50 1.93
N SER A 410 15.82 -18.87 2.61
CA SER A 410 16.13 -19.19 4.00
C SER A 410 14.93 -18.98 4.92
N VAL A 411 14.23 -17.85 4.77
CA VAL A 411 13.02 -17.52 5.57
C VAL A 411 11.91 -18.54 5.31
N ARG A 412 11.63 -18.85 4.05
CA ARG A 412 10.59 -19.84 3.70
C ARG A 412 10.90 -21.24 4.22
N ASN A 413 12.18 -21.57 4.44
CA ASN A 413 12.60 -22.86 4.99
C ASN A 413 12.51 -22.89 6.52
N LEU A 414 12.72 -21.75 7.20
CA LEU A 414 12.47 -21.62 8.64
C LEU A 414 10.99 -21.83 8.97
N SER A 415 10.08 -21.25 8.17
CA SER A 415 8.63 -21.41 8.37
C SER A 415 8.15 -22.87 8.27
N ARG A 416 8.83 -23.72 7.49
CA ARG A 416 8.48 -25.15 7.39
C ARG A 416 8.78 -25.94 8.67
N ARG A 417 9.86 -25.59 9.37
CA ARG A 417 10.28 -26.31 10.58
C ARG A 417 9.36 -26.01 11.76
N GLY A 418 8.93 -24.76 11.89
CA GLY A 418 8.01 -24.36 12.96
C GLY A 418 6.61 -24.98 12.88
N VAL A 419 6.15 -25.40 11.69
CA VAL A 419 4.85 -26.09 11.52
C VAL A 419 4.95 -27.60 11.76
N ALA A 420 6.15 -28.18 11.68
CA ALA A 420 6.36 -29.61 11.96
C ALA A 420 6.57 -29.90 13.46
N GLU A 421 6.82 -28.87 14.27
CA GLU A 421 7.15 -28.99 15.70
C GLU A 421 6.05 -28.46 16.64
N GLY A 422 4.93 -27.98 16.10
CA GLY A 422 3.73 -27.56 16.87
C GLY A 422 2.50 -28.33 16.41
#